data_AF-A0A1I1E7M9-F1
#
_entry.id   AF-A0A1I1E7M9-F1
#
_cell.length_a   1.000
_cell.length_b   1.000
_cell.length_c   1.000
_cell.angle_alpha   90.00
_cell.angle_beta   90.00
_cell.angle_gamma   90.00
#
_symmetry.space_group_name_H-M   'P 1'
#
loop_
_entity.id
_entity.type
_entity.pdbx_description
1 polymer ?
#
loop_
_entity_poly.entity_id
_entity_poly.type
_entity_poly.pdbx_seq_one_letter_code
_entity_poly.pdbx_strand_id
1 'polypeptide(L)'
;MNIRKLLMQVNQAEVCRKLGWSEEQYNELQLETGLQFLQLYSLPEYADNKVFWAWFRNQWDMRDERFLLSISQIPTLEREDKYLATHSILNNSFFPPHNIINYA
;
A
#
# COMPACT_ATOMS: atom_id res chain seq x y z
N MET A 1 -2.61 -1.95 23.10
CA MET A 1 -1.80 -1.95 21.86
C MET A 1 -2.60 -2.66 20.78
N ASN A 2 -2.82 -2.03 19.62
CA ASN A 2 -3.62 -2.61 18.55
C ASN A 2 -2.73 -3.57 17.72
N ILE A 3 -3.02 -4.87 17.76
CA ILE A 3 -2.25 -5.92 17.08
C ILE A 3 -2.11 -5.64 15.58
N ARG A 4 -3.15 -5.12 14.93
CA ARG A 4 -3.11 -4.80 13.50
C ARG A 4 -2.06 -3.75 13.18
N LYS A 5 -1.97 -2.70 14.00
CA LYS A 5 -0.97 -1.63 13.82
C LYS A 5 0.45 -2.15 13.98
N LEU A 6 0.67 -3.09 14.90
CA LEU A 6 1.96 -3.73 15.08
C LEU A 6 2.34 -4.59 13.86
N LEU A 7 1.40 -5.38 13.33
CA LEU A 7 1.63 -6.20 12.13
C LEU A 7 2.00 -5.33 10.92
N MET A 8 1.30 -4.20 10.73
CA MET A 8 1.62 -3.26 9.67
C MET A 8 3.05 -2.72 9.77
N GLN A 9 3.50 -2.37 10.98
CA GLN A 9 4.87 -1.91 11.20
C GLN A 9 5.91 -3.00 10.93
N VAL A 10 5.61 -4.25 11.28
CA VAL A 10 6.48 -5.40 11.01
C VAL A 10 6.57 -5.68 9.51
N ASN A 11 5.44 -5.66 8.80
CA ASN A 11 5.40 -5.87 7.35
C ASN A 11 6.18 -4.77 6.61
N GLN A 12 5.95 -3.51 6.97
CA GLN A 12 6.70 -2.38 6.43
C GLN A 12 8.21 -2.56 6.64
N ALA A 13 8.65 -2.85 7.87
CA ALA A 13 10.07 -3.04 8.17
C ALA A 13 10.68 -4.20 7.35
N GLU A 14 9.95 -5.30 7.19
CA GLU A 14 10.42 -6.44 6.43
C GLU A 14 10.47 -6.17 4.92
N VAL A 15 9.48 -5.45 4.37
CA VAL A 15 9.50 -4.97 2.97
C VAL A 15 10.72 -4.09 2.74
N CYS A 16 10.91 -3.05 3.55
CA CYS A 16 12.07 -2.16 3.45
C CYS A 16 13.38 -2.94 3.50
N ARG A 17 13.52 -3.87 4.44
CA ARG A 17 14.71 -4.72 4.56
C ARG A 17 14.93 -5.62 3.34
N LYS A 18 13.87 -6.17 2.74
CA LYS A 18 13.97 -7.06 1.58
C LYS A 18 14.26 -6.34 0.27
N LEU A 19 13.80 -5.09 0.15
CA LEU A 19 14.03 -4.23 -1.01
C LEU A 19 15.28 -3.34 -0.87
N GLY A 20 15.85 -3.24 0.33
CA GLY A 20 16.96 -2.31 0.59
C GLY A 20 16.50 -0.84 0.60
N TRP A 21 15.23 -0.60 0.90
CA TRP A 21 14.64 0.73 0.93
C TRP A 21 14.71 1.36 2.32
N SER A 22 14.73 2.69 2.35
CA SER A 22 14.48 3.47 3.56
C SER A 22 12.97 3.50 3.89
N GLU A 23 12.66 3.86 5.14
CA GLU A 23 11.27 4.10 5.54
C GLU A 23 10.65 5.26 4.72
N GLU A 24 11.44 6.27 4.38
CA GLU A 24 11.03 7.42 3.57
C GLU A 24 10.58 6.99 2.17
N GLN A 25 11.38 6.17 1.46
CA GLN A 25 11.02 5.68 0.13
C GLN A 25 9.72 4.88 0.13
N TYR A 26 9.50 4.05 1.15
CA TYR A 26 8.25 3.32 1.32
C TYR A 26 7.06 4.26 1.54
N ASN A 27 7.22 5.24 2.43
CA ASN A 27 6.17 6.20 2.77
C ASN A 27 5.83 7.11 1.58
N GLU A 28 6.83 7.54 0.81
CA GLU A 28 6.66 8.32 -0.41
C GLU A 28 5.87 7.53 -1.45
N LEU A 29 6.25 6.29 -1.74
CA LEU A 29 5.51 5.45 -2.68
C LEU A 29 4.05 5.24 -2.25
N GLN A 30 3.82 4.99 -0.97
CA GLN A 30 2.47 4.83 -0.42
C GLN A 30 1.65 6.12 -0.57
N LEU A 31 2.24 7.28 -0.30
CA LEU A 31 1.60 8.57 -0.45
C LEU A 31 1.27 8.86 -1.93
N GLU A 32 2.26 8.74 -2.82
CA GLU A 32 2.10 9.00 -4.25
C GLU A 32 1.02 8.10 -4.86
N THR A 33 1.03 6.81 -4.54
CA THR A 33 0.03 5.86 -5.05
C THR A 33 -1.35 6.18 -4.49
N GLY A 34 -1.45 6.61 -3.23
CA GLY A 34 -2.71 7.04 -2.63
C GLY A 34 -3.29 8.27 -3.32
N LEU A 35 -2.44 9.26 -3.66
CA LEU A 35 -2.85 10.45 -4.41
C LEU A 35 -3.26 10.10 -5.85
N GLN A 36 -2.52 9.22 -6.53
CA GLN A 36 -2.88 8.70 -7.85
C GLN A 36 -4.24 7.98 -7.83
N PHE A 37 -4.56 7.25 -6.75
CA PHE A 37 -5.87 6.63 -6.57
C PHE A 37 -6.98 7.67 -6.52
N LEU A 38 -6.84 8.70 -5.68
CA LEU A 38 -7.82 9.77 -5.58
C LEU A 38 -8.03 10.48 -6.92
N GLN A 39 -6.95 10.72 -7.66
CA GLN A 39 -7.01 11.33 -8.98
C GLN A 39 -7.76 10.44 -9.99
N LEU A 40 -7.42 9.15 -10.05
CA LEU A 40 -8.05 8.18 -10.97
C LEU A 40 -9.56 8.08 -10.74
N TYR A 41 -10.00 8.14 -9.49
CA TYR A 41 -11.41 8.04 -9.12
C TYR A 41 -12.12 9.41 -9.01
N SER A 42 -11.44 10.52 -9.33
CA SER A 42 -11.99 11.88 -9.22
C SER A 42 -12.49 12.23 -7.81
N LEU A 43 -11.71 11.87 -6.79
CA LEU A 43 -11.97 12.10 -5.36
C LEU A 43 -10.87 12.96 -4.68
N PRO A 44 -10.37 14.05 -5.29
CA PRO A 44 -9.24 14.81 -4.75
C PRO A 44 -9.51 15.41 -3.35
N GLU A 45 -10.78 15.63 -2.99
CA GLU A 45 -11.20 16.16 -1.69
C GLU A 45 -10.87 15.22 -0.51
N TYR A 46 -10.59 13.95 -0.78
CA TYR A 46 -10.21 12.97 0.23
C TYR A 46 -8.71 12.97 0.55
N ALA A 47 -7.92 13.86 -0.06
CA ALA A 47 -6.47 13.95 0.16
C ALA A 47 -6.10 14.19 1.63
N ASP A 48 -6.93 14.89 2.40
CA ASP A 48 -6.73 15.10 3.85
C ASP A 48 -7.64 14.22 4.72
N ASN A 49 -8.42 13.32 4.11
CA ASN A 49 -9.40 12.52 4.81
C ASN A 49 -8.72 11.35 5.57
N LYS A 50 -8.80 11.39 6.90
CA LYS A 50 -8.18 10.38 7.78
C LYS A 50 -8.76 8.97 7.60
N VAL A 51 -10.05 8.86 7.26
CA VAL A 51 -10.73 7.58 7.04
C VAL A 51 -10.23 6.94 5.76
N PHE A 52 -10.12 7.73 4.67
CA PHE A 52 -9.52 7.28 3.42
C PHE A 52 -8.12 6.73 3.66
N TRP A 53 -7.24 7.50 4.31
CA TRP A 53 -5.85 7.07 4.54
C TRP A 53 -5.73 5.87 5.47
N ALA A 54 -6.62 5.73 6.45
CA ALA A 54 -6.66 4.55 7.30
C ALA A 54 -7.05 3.30 6.50
N TRP A 55 -8.06 3.40 5.64
CA TRP A 55 -8.43 2.32 4.74
C TRP A 55 -7.31 2.01 3.73
N PHE A 56 -6.74 3.03 3.09
CA PHE A 56 -5.73 2.87 2.05
C PHE A 56 -4.52 2.12 2.59
N ARG A 57 -4.03 2.49 3.77
CA ARG A 57 -2.93 1.78 4.45
C ARG A 57 -3.29 0.34 4.82
N ASN A 58 -4.54 0.06 5.17
CA ASN A 58 -4.95 -1.32 5.43
C ASN A 58 -4.89 -2.17 4.14
N GLN A 59 -5.32 -1.60 3.00
CA GLN A 59 -5.22 -2.28 1.70
C GLN A 59 -3.76 -2.47 1.27
N TRP A 60 -2.93 -1.45 1.51
CA TRP A 60 -1.49 -1.49 1.28
C TRP A 60 -0.85 -2.64 2.06
N ASP A 61 -1.09 -2.71 3.37
CA ASP A 61 -0.52 -3.77 4.20
C ASP A 61 -0.97 -5.18 3.80
N MET A 62 -2.21 -5.35 3.34
CA MET A 62 -2.66 -6.64 2.81
C MET A 62 -1.87 -7.08 1.55
N ARG A 63 -1.33 -6.13 0.79
CA ARG A 63 -0.46 -6.41 -0.36
C ARG A 63 0.97 -6.66 0.07
N ASP A 64 1.47 -5.92 1.05
CA ASP A 64 2.76 -6.21 1.68
C ASP A 64 2.81 -7.64 2.21
N GLU A 65 1.77 -8.07 2.93
CA GLU A 65 1.66 -9.44 3.42
C GLU A 65 1.73 -10.48 2.28
N ARG A 66 0.98 -10.27 1.20
CA ARG A 66 1.01 -11.16 0.02
C ARG A 66 2.35 -11.15 -0.70
N PHE A 67 2.99 -10.00 -0.80
CA PHE A 67 4.31 -9.87 -1.36
C PHE A 67 5.32 -10.64 -0.51
N LEU A 68 5.32 -10.44 0.81
CA LEU A 68 6.20 -11.13 1.75
C LEU A 68 6.01 -12.65 1.73
N LEU A 69 4.77 -13.14 1.58
CA LEU A 69 4.49 -14.58 1.43
C LEU A 69 5.02 -15.17 0.11
N SER A 70 5.13 -14.37 -0.95
CA SER A 70 5.61 -14.82 -2.27
C SER A 70 7.09 -14.51 -2.53
N ILE A 71 7.73 -13.69 -1.68
CA ILE A 71 9.07 -13.14 -1.93
C ILE A 71 10.19 -14.17 -2.02
N SER A 72 10.02 -15.34 -1.38
CA SER A 72 11.01 -16.42 -1.46
C SER A 72 11.10 -17.02 -2.87
N GLN A 73 10.07 -16.83 -3.69
CA GLN A 73 10.00 -17.31 -5.07
C GLN A 73 10.42 -16.24 -6.09
N ILE A 74 10.75 -15.03 -5.63
CA ILE A 74 11.10 -13.89 -6.49
C ILE A 74 12.62 -13.67 -6.41
N PRO A 75 13.35 -13.74 -7.55
CA PRO A 75 14.77 -13.40 -7.60
C PRO A 75 15.03 -11.99 -7.05
N THR A 76 16.11 -11.80 -6.31
CA THR A 76 16.40 -10.52 -5.63
C THR A 76 16.35 -9.32 -6.58
N LEU A 77 16.86 -9.48 -7.81
CA LEU A 77 16.88 -8.43 -8.84
C LEU A 77 15.50 -8.02 -9.34
N GLU A 78 14.49 -8.89 -9.20
CA GLU A 78 13.12 -8.66 -9.69
C GLU A 78 12.15 -8.20 -8.58
N ARG A 79 12.60 -8.18 -7.33
CA ARG A 79 11.72 -7.93 -6.18
C ARG A 79 11.13 -6.53 -6.19
N GLU A 80 11.93 -5.54 -6.57
CA GLU A 80 11.48 -4.15 -6.66
C GLU A 80 10.41 -3.99 -7.74
N ASP A 81 10.71 -4.42 -8.97
CA ASP A 81 9.76 -4.38 -10.09
C ASP A 81 8.46 -5.11 -9.74
N LYS A 82 8.56 -6.28 -9.09
CA LYS A 82 7.39 -7.04 -8.66
C LYS A 82 6.59 -6.31 -7.58
N TYR A 83 7.28 -5.68 -6.62
CA TYR A 83 6.65 -4.91 -5.55
C TYR A 83 5.90 -3.70 -6.09
N LEU A 84 6.54 -2.94 -6.99
CA LEU A 84 5.93 -1.81 -7.69
C LEU A 84 4.72 -2.27 -8.53
N ALA A 85 4.84 -3.39 -9.23
CA ALA A 85 3.71 -3.96 -9.97
C ALA A 85 2.53 -4.35 -9.04
N THR A 86 2.80 -4.93 -7.87
CA THR A 86 1.77 -5.25 -6.87
C THR A 86 1.05 -4.01 -6.34
N HIS A 87 1.76 -2.88 -6.24
CA HIS A 87 1.21 -1.62 -5.74
C HIS A 87 0.73 -0.67 -6.83
N SER A 88 0.92 -1.01 -8.10
CA SER A 88 0.43 -0.23 -9.23
C SER A 88 -1.08 0.00 -9.13
N ILE A 89 -1.49 1.25 -9.36
CA ILE A 89 -2.89 1.67 -9.36
C ILE A 89 -3.74 0.88 -10.35
N LEU A 90 -3.15 0.37 -11.44
CA LEU A 90 -3.84 -0.42 -12.45
C LEU A 90 -4.24 -1.82 -11.94
N ASN A 91 -3.59 -2.30 -10.88
CA ASN A 91 -3.92 -3.53 -10.20
C ASN A 91 -4.87 -3.32 -8.99
N ASN A 92 -5.40 -2.10 -8.79
CA ASN A 92 -6.39 -1.79 -7.73
C ASN A 92 -7.81 -2.33 -7.99
N SER A 93 -8.00 -3.18 -8.99
CA SER A 93 -9.29 -3.78 -9.37
C SER A 93 -10.01 -4.54 -8.24
N PHE A 94 -9.35 -4.76 -7.09
CA PHE A 94 -9.92 -5.50 -5.96
C PHE A 94 -10.83 -4.67 -5.03
N PHE A 95 -10.77 -3.33 -5.01
CA PHE A 95 -11.57 -2.54 -4.05
C PHE A 95 -12.04 -1.21 -4.62
N PRO A 96 -13.20 -1.16 -5.32
CA PRO A 96 -13.78 0.11 -5.75
C PRO A 96 -14.12 0.99 -4.54
N PRO A 97 -13.96 2.32 -4.65
CA PRO A 97 -14.13 3.25 -3.53
C PRO A 97 -15.58 3.35 -3.00
N HIS A 98 -16.55 2.71 -3.66
CA HIS A 98 -17.98 2.74 -3.33
C HIS A 98 -18.31 2.38 -1.87
N ASN A 99 -17.45 1.63 -1.18
CA ASN A 99 -17.68 1.28 0.24
C ASN A 99 -17.23 2.36 1.24
N ILE A 100 -16.52 3.40 0.82
CA ILE A 100 -15.97 4.46 1.71
C ILE A 100 -16.65 5.79 1.46
N ILE A 101 -16.98 6.10 0.19
CA ILE A 101 -17.65 7.35 -0.20
C ILE A 101 -19.03 7.47 0.46
N ASN A 102 -19.70 6.36 0.80
CA ASN A 102 -21.02 6.38 1.43
C ASN A 102 -21.00 6.62 2.95
N TYR A 103 -19.83 6.66 3.60
CA TYR A 103 -19.70 6.76 5.07
C TYR A 103 -18.78 7.91 5.54
N ALA A 104 -18.25 8.71 4.62
CA ALA A 104 -17.43 9.88 4.89
C ALA A 104 -18.22 11.16 4.64
#